data_AF-A0A8T3ZPY2-F1
#
_entry.id   AF-A0A8T3ZPY2-F1
#
_cell.length_a   1.000
_cell.length_b   1.000
_cell.length_c   1.000
_cell.angle_alpha   90.00
_cell.angle_beta   90.00
_cell.angle_gamma   90.00
#
_symmetry.space_group_name_H-M   'P 1'
#
loop_
_entity.id
_entity.type
_entity.pdbx_description
1 polymer ?
#
loop_
_entity_poly.entity_id
_entity_poly.type
_entity_poly.pdbx_seq_one_letter_code
_entity_poly.pdbx_strand_id
1 'polypeptide(L)'
;MKKIIVFDTGPIISLTINNLLWVLDRLKEKFNGEFYITPAVYDELINKPLSTRKYKLEALQVLPYITKGTLKVYNNLAIIETAKQIEELANRAFEIDKNWVQIVHKGEIEAVATAISLSADAIGIDERTTRHLIEKPEKIAQHMEMTMHQKVFINWKNIETLKQMIGQLKVVRSVELI
;
A
#
# COMPACT_ATOMS: atom_id res chain seq x y z
N MET A 1 18.75 -11.05 9.44
CA MET A 1 17.57 -10.15 9.48
C MET A 1 16.33 -10.96 9.17
N LYS A 2 15.22 -10.70 9.84
CA LYS A 2 13.94 -11.38 9.60
C LYS A 2 13.30 -10.77 8.35
N LYS A 3 12.79 -11.59 7.44
CA LYS A 3 12.15 -11.07 6.22
C LYS A 3 10.82 -10.42 6.54
N ILE A 4 10.46 -9.36 5.83
CA ILE A 4 9.28 -8.53 6.13
C ILE A 4 8.48 -8.25 4.85
N ILE A 5 7.16 -8.42 4.95
CA ILE A 5 6.21 -7.91 3.95
C ILE A 5 5.21 -6.99 4.68
N VAL A 6 4.98 -5.81 4.12
CA VAL A 6 3.91 -4.91 4.59
C VAL A 6 2.74 -5.01 3.62
N PHE A 7 1.52 -5.15 4.09
CA PHE A 7 0.33 -5.23 3.25
C PHE A 7 -0.50 -3.95 3.37
N ASP A 8 -0.92 -3.44 2.20
CA ASP A 8 -2.04 -2.52 2.08
C ASP A 8 -3.39 -3.26 2.20
N THR A 9 -4.48 -2.52 2.29
CA THR A 9 -5.85 -3.05 2.37
C THR A 9 -6.20 -3.90 1.14
N GLY A 10 -5.82 -3.45 -0.06
CA GLY A 10 -6.22 -4.06 -1.34
C GLY A 10 -5.99 -5.58 -1.41
N PRO A 11 -4.75 -6.07 -1.21
CA PRO A 11 -4.48 -7.50 -1.27
C PRO A 11 -5.24 -8.33 -0.25
N ILE A 12 -5.45 -7.82 0.96
CA ILE A 12 -6.18 -8.54 2.00
C ILE A 12 -7.67 -8.63 1.64
N ILE A 13 -8.26 -7.56 1.12
CA ILE A 13 -9.64 -7.58 0.59
C ILE A 13 -9.74 -8.61 -0.53
N SER A 14 -8.83 -8.55 -1.50
CA SER A 14 -8.80 -9.47 -2.65
C SER A 14 -8.74 -10.93 -2.21
N LEU A 15 -7.88 -11.28 -1.25
CA LEU A 15 -7.81 -12.63 -0.71
C LEU A 15 -9.09 -13.01 0.07
N THR A 16 -9.71 -12.05 0.76
CA THR A 16 -10.94 -12.30 1.54
C THR A 16 -12.12 -12.61 0.64
N ILE A 17 -12.40 -11.75 -0.36
CA ILE A 17 -13.54 -11.92 -1.27
C ILE A 17 -13.43 -13.19 -2.13
N ASN A 18 -12.20 -13.68 -2.37
CA ASN A 18 -11.94 -14.89 -3.13
C ASN A 18 -11.82 -16.15 -2.24
N ASN A 19 -12.03 -16.04 -0.93
CA ASN A 19 -11.90 -17.14 0.04
C ASN A 19 -10.48 -17.79 0.05
N LEU A 20 -9.45 -16.94 -0.10
CA LEU A 20 -8.03 -17.31 -0.19
C LEU A 20 -7.19 -16.81 1.00
N LEU A 21 -7.79 -16.27 2.05
CA LEU A 21 -7.05 -15.79 3.24
C LEU A 21 -6.14 -16.86 3.87
N TRP A 22 -6.51 -18.15 3.75
CA TRP A 22 -5.71 -19.27 4.26
C TRP A 22 -4.30 -19.34 3.65
N VAL A 23 -4.08 -18.71 2.49
CA VAL A 23 -2.77 -18.61 1.85
C VAL A 23 -1.78 -17.85 2.73
N LEU A 24 -2.23 -16.86 3.52
CA LEU A 24 -1.37 -16.03 4.36
C LEU A 24 -0.59 -16.86 5.39
N ASP A 25 -1.20 -17.86 6.00
CA ASP A 25 -0.52 -18.71 7.00
C ASP A 25 0.56 -19.55 6.33
N ARG A 26 0.22 -20.23 5.24
CA ARG A 26 1.17 -21.05 4.47
C ARG A 26 2.30 -20.21 3.89
N LEU A 27 1.99 -19.00 3.44
CA LEU A 27 2.99 -18.07 2.92
C LEU A 27 3.93 -17.62 4.04
N LYS A 28 3.41 -17.30 5.23
CA LYS A 28 4.22 -16.90 6.38
C LYS A 28 5.17 -18.01 6.81
N GLU A 29 4.72 -19.26 6.82
CA GLU A 29 5.55 -20.44 7.10
C GLU A 29 6.68 -20.60 6.09
N LYS A 30 6.38 -20.55 4.77
CA LYS A 30 7.37 -20.71 3.71
C LYS A 30 8.34 -19.53 3.62
N PHE A 31 7.83 -18.32 3.79
CA PHE A 31 8.61 -17.10 3.74
C PHE A 31 9.55 -16.99 4.95
N ASN A 32 9.13 -17.54 6.09
CA ASN A 32 9.82 -17.47 7.38
C ASN A 32 10.10 -16.02 7.80
N GLY A 33 9.05 -15.20 7.79
CA GLY A 33 9.12 -13.76 8.01
C GLY A 33 7.92 -13.19 8.77
N GLU A 34 7.83 -11.87 8.81
CA GLU A 34 6.72 -11.15 9.44
C GLU A 34 5.90 -10.40 8.41
N PHE A 35 4.59 -10.43 8.61
CA PHE A 35 3.64 -9.67 7.82
C PHE A 35 3.05 -8.57 8.68
N TYR A 36 3.16 -7.34 8.20
CA TYR A 36 2.65 -6.17 8.88
C TYR A 36 1.53 -5.50 8.10
N ILE A 37 0.61 -4.88 8.83
CA ILE A 37 -0.36 -3.92 8.34
C ILE A 37 -0.27 -2.65 9.20
N THR A 38 -0.79 -1.54 8.70
CA THR A 38 -0.80 -0.27 9.43
C THR A 38 -2.11 -0.08 10.20
N PRO A 39 -2.17 0.84 11.19
CA PRO A 39 -3.42 1.27 11.81
C PRO A 39 -4.48 1.70 10.79
N ALA A 40 -4.11 2.43 9.74
CA ALA A 40 -5.05 2.82 8.68
C ALA A 40 -5.64 1.60 7.94
N VAL A 41 -4.81 0.61 7.62
CA VAL A 41 -5.25 -0.65 7.00
C VAL A 41 -6.12 -1.46 7.97
N TYR A 42 -5.77 -1.51 9.25
CA TYR A 42 -6.61 -2.13 10.28
C TYR A 42 -7.99 -1.45 10.37
N ASP A 43 -8.03 -0.12 10.36
CA ASP A 43 -9.27 0.64 10.40
C ASP A 43 -10.15 0.35 9.19
N GLU A 44 -9.55 0.26 8.00
CA GLU A 44 -10.25 -0.03 6.76
C GLU A 44 -10.74 -1.48 6.66
N LEU A 45 -9.97 -2.44 7.14
CA LEU A 45 -10.32 -3.86 7.11
C LEU A 45 -11.27 -4.27 8.23
N ILE A 46 -11.18 -3.65 9.41
CA ILE A 46 -11.85 -4.11 10.63
C ILE A 46 -12.80 -3.06 11.19
N ASN A 47 -12.30 -1.90 11.62
CA ASN A 47 -13.12 -0.97 12.40
C ASN A 47 -14.27 -0.38 11.57
N LYS A 48 -13.98 0.10 10.34
CA LYS A 48 -15.01 0.64 9.45
C LYS A 48 -16.03 -0.44 9.06
N PRO A 49 -15.65 -1.64 8.55
CA PRO A 49 -16.64 -2.64 8.18
C PRO A 49 -17.47 -3.16 9.36
N LEU A 50 -16.87 -3.36 10.55
CA LEU A 50 -17.61 -3.80 11.75
C LEU A 50 -18.63 -2.76 12.24
N SER A 51 -18.36 -1.47 12.02
CA SER A 51 -19.27 -0.37 12.36
C SER A 51 -20.48 -0.26 11.42
N THR A 52 -20.45 -0.95 10.26
CA THR A 52 -21.53 -0.91 9.27
C THR A 52 -22.12 -2.30 9.02
N ARG A 53 -23.17 -2.39 8.20
CA ARG A 53 -23.69 -3.69 7.73
C ARG A 53 -22.92 -4.23 6.53
N LYS A 54 -22.22 -3.36 5.80
CA LYS A 54 -21.52 -3.69 4.57
C LYS A 54 -20.12 -4.21 4.93
N TYR A 55 -19.71 -5.33 4.34
CA TYR A 55 -18.40 -5.96 4.53
C TYR A 55 -18.10 -6.51 5.94
N LYS A 56 -19.13 -6.63 6.79
CA LYS A 56 -18.96 -7.09 8.17
C LYS A 56 -18.49 -8.55 8.26
N LEU A 57 -18.93 -9.40 7.33
CA LEU A 57 -18.51 -10.81 7.29
C LEU A 57 -17.03 -10.92 6.95
N GLU A 58 -16.58 -10.16 5.97
CA GLU A 58 -15.21 -10.09 5.50
C GLU A 58 -14.27 -9.64 6.64
N ALA A 59 -14.66 -8.62 7.39
CA ALA A 59 -13.91 -8.21 8.58
C ALA A 59 -13.83 -9.33 9.64
N LEU A 60 -14.91 -10.07 9.88
CA LEU A 60 -14.92 -11.22 10.78
C LEU A 60 -14.04 -12.37 10.28
N GLN A 61 -13.86 -12.52 8.97
CA GLN A 61 -12.95 -13.51 8.37
C GLN A 61 -11.47 -13.11 8.50
N VAL A 62 -11.16 -11.80 8.41
CA VAL A 62 -9.78 -11.28 8.54
C VAL A 62 -9.34 -11.25 10.00
N LEU A 63 -10.23 -10.94 10.94
CA LEU A 63 -9.90 -10.74 12.35
C LEU A 63 -9.09 -11.89 12.99
N PRO A 64 -9.40 -13.19 12.77
CA PRO A 64 -8.58 -14.29 13.25
C PRO A 64 -7.11 -14.24 12.81
N TYR A 65 -6.81 -13.75 11.60
CA TYR A 65 -5.44 -13.64 11.10
C TYR A 65 -4.65 -12.55 11.80
N ILE A 66 -5.34 -11.52 12.29
CA ILE A 66 -4.73 -10.45 13.07
C ILE A 66 -4.54 -10.91 14.52
N THR A 67 -5.58 -11.48 15.15
CA THR A 67 -5.53 -11.88 16.56
C THR A 67 -4.52 -13.01 16.82
N LYS A 68 -4.36 -13.95 15.88
CA LYS A 68 -3.34 -15.00 15.97
C LYS A 68 -1.93 -14.52 15.61
N GLY A 69 -1.79 -13.29 15.11
CA GLY A 69 -0.50 -12.69 14.77
C GLY A 69 0.08 -13.11 13.42
N THR A 70 -0.73 -13.66 12.50
CA THR A 70 -0.31 -13.82 11.10
C THR A 70 -0.07 -12.46 10.48
N LEU A 71 -1.03 -11.54 10.61
CA LEU A 71 -0.89 -10.12 10.30
C LEU A 71 -0.67 -9.34 11.59
N LYS A 72 0.41 -8.57 11.69
CA LYS A 72 0.73 -7.76 12.87
C LYS A 72 0.48 -6.29 12.57
N VAL A 73 -0.21 -5.59 13.45
CA VAL A 73 -0.38 -4.13 13.31
C VAL A 73 0.91 -3.45 13.76
N TYR A 74 1.58 -2.74 12.85
CA TYR A 74 2.74 -1.93 13.18
C TYR A 74 2.32 -0.48 13.37
N ASN A 75 2.22 -0.06 14.63
CA ASN A 75 1.85 1.31 15.00
C ASN A 75 3.09 2.05 15.51
N ASN A 76 3.61 2.98 14.71
CA ASN A 76 4.72 3.84 15.13
C ASN A 76 4.47 5.27 14.66
N LEU A 77 4.42 6.21 15.60
CA LEU A 77 4.17 7.63 15.35
C LEU A 77 5.23 8.26 14.42
N ALA A 78 6.46 7.74 14.41
CA ALA A 78 7.51 8.23 13.51
C ALA A 78 7.20 7.98 12.02
N ILE A 79 6.32 7.02 11.71
CA ILE A 79 5.87 6.76 10.33
C ILE A 79 5.01 7.91 9.81
N ILE A 80 4.28 8.61 10.69
CA ILE A 80 3.32 9.65 10.29
C ILE A 80 4.01 10.76 9.50
N GLU A 81 5.18 11.22 9.97
CA GLU A 81 5.93 12.27 9.31
C GLU A 81 6.51 11.79 7.97
N THR A 82 7.03 10.56 7.92
CA THR A 82 7.55 9.96 6.68
C THR A 82 6.42 9.78 5.65
N ALA A 83 5.25 9.30 6.08
CA ALA A 83 4.07 9.14 5.25
C ALA A 83 3.60 10.48 4.69
N LYS A 84 3.54 11.52 5.53
CA LYS A 84 3.17 12.87 5.10
C LYS A 84 4.13 13.42 4.04
N GLN A 85 5.44 13.24 4.23
CA GLN A 85 6.44 13.67 3.26
C GLN A 85 6.28 12.95 1.91
N ILE A 86 6.08 11.62 1.93
CA ILE A 86 5.84 10.84 0.72
C ILE A 86 4.54 11.31 0.03
N GLU A 87 3.47 11.50 0.78
CA GLU A 87 2.18 11.97 0.27
C GLU A 87 2.30 13.35 -0.41
N GLU A 88 2.97 14.30 0.23
CA GLU A 88 3.18 15.64 -0.31
C GLU A 88 4.01 15.63 -1.59
N LEU A 89 5.08 14.84 -1.63
CA LEU A 89 5.92 14.70 -2.82
C LEU A 89 5.14 14.04 -3.97
N ALA A 90 4.39 12.98 -3.69
CA ALA A 90 3.62 12.22 -4.67
C ALA A 90 2.50 13.08 -5.26
N ASN A 91 1.72 13.76 -4.42
CA ASN A 91 0.62 14.62 -4.85
C ASN A 91 1.10 15.95 -5.47
N ARG A 92 2.41 16.23 -5.44
CA ARG A 92 3.05 17.33 -6.19
C ARG A 92 3.98 16.82 -7.31
N ALA A 93 3.80 15.58 -7.75
CA ALA A 93 4.61 15.01 -8.82
C ALA A 93 4.01 15.25 -10.22
N PHE A 94 2.70 15.41 -10.31
CA PHE A 94 1.97 15.53 -11.58
C PHE A 94 1.04 16.74 -11.56
N GLU A 95 1.10 17.53 -12.64
CA GLU A 95 0.32 18.76 -12.80
C GLU A 95 -0.43 18.73 -14.14
N ILE A 96 -1.69 19.15 -14.11
CA ILE A 96 -2.58 19.28 -15.26
C ILE A 96 -3.24 20.66 -15.18
N ASP A 97 -3.19 21.43 -16.27
CA ASP A 97 -3.76 22.79 -16.34
C ASP A 97 -3.39 23.68 -15.13
N LYS A 98 -2.12 23.63 -14.70
CA LYS A 98 -1.60 24.37 -13.54
C LYS A 98 -2.12 23.94 -12.17
N ASN A 99 -2.76 22.78 -12.08
CA ASN A 99 -3.24 22.18 -10.86
C ASN A 99 -2.52 20.87 -10.56
N TRP A 100 -2.04 20.72 -9.34
CA TRP A 100 -1.46 19.46 -8.86
C TRP A 100 -2.54 18.40 -8.70
N VAL A 101 -2.25 17.19 -9.17
CA VAL A 101 -3.19 16.08 -9.12
C VAL A 101 -2.93 15.24 -7.87
N GLN A 102 -3.97 15.03 -7.07
CA GLN A 102 -3.92 14.05 -5.99
C GLN A 102 -3.95 12.64 -6.60
N ILE A 103 -2.87 11.88 -6.40
CA ILE A 103 -2.68 10.54 -6.96
C ILE A 103 -2.72 9.43 -5.92
N VAL A 104 -2.49 9.77 -4.65
CA VAL A 104 -2.42 8.82 -3.54
C VAL A 104 -3.13 9.39 -2.33
N HIS A 105 -3.61 8.47 -1.48
CA HIS A 105 -4.23 8.80 -0.21
C HIS A 105 -3.34 8.37 0.96
N LYS A 106 -3.51 9.06 2.10
CA LYS A 106 -2.80 8.78 3.36
C LYS A 106 -2.74 7.29 3.74
N GLY A 107 -3.85 6.55 3.57
CA GLY A 107 -3.93 5.13 3.96
C GLY A 107 -2.93 4.25 3.20
N GLU A 108 -2.82 4.45 1.89
CA GLU A 108 -1.89 3.72 1.00
C GLU A 108 -0.45 4.10 1.33
N ILE A 109 -0.20 5.39 1.55
CA ILE A 109 1.14 5.90 1.83
C ILE A 109 1.65 5.49 3.21
N GLU A 110 0.77 5.29 4.18
CA GLU A 110 1.16 4.77 5.50
C GLU A 110 1.79 3.37 5.37
N ALA A 111 1.26 2.52 4.50
CA ALA A 111 1.84 1.20 4.22
C ALA A 111 3.21 1.31 3.54
N VAL A 112 3.36 2.23 2.57
CA VAL A 112 4.64 2.51 1.91
C VAL A 112 5.69 3.01 2.90
N ALA A 113 5.34 4.00 3.72
CA ALA A 113 6.22 4.57 4.73
C ALA A 113 6.63 3.52 5.79
N THR A 114 5.70 2.64 6.16
CA THR A 114 5.99 1.51 7.06
C THR A 114 6.98 0.53 6.42
N ALA A 115 6.80 0.20 5.14
CA ALA A 115 7.71 -0.70 4.43
C ALA A 115 9.14 -0.12 4.36
N ILE A 116 9.27 1.18 4.09
CA ILE A 116 10.57 1.88 4.08
C ILE A 116 11.19 1.85 5.48
N SER A 117 10.43 2.24 6.51
CA SER A 117 10.91 2.31 7.89
C SER A 117 11.40 0.96 8.42
N LEU A 118 10.74 -0.12 8.02
CA LEU A 118 11.11 -1.49 8.40
C LEU A 118 12.16 -2.12 7.48
N SER A 119 12.61 -1.41 6.44
CA SER A 119 13.45 -1.98 5.37
C SER A 119 12.88 -3.30 4.84
N ALA A 120 11.57 -3.29 4.54
CA ALA A 120 10.83 -4.47 4.15
C ALA A 120 11.32 -5.05 2.82
N ASP A 121 11.28 -6.38 2.68
CA ASP A 121 11.65 -7.06 1.44
C ASP A 121 10.64 -6.79 0.32
N ALA A 122 9.37 -6.61 0.69
CA ALA A 122 8.29 -6.32 -0.24
C ALA A 122 7.12 -5.59 0.41
N ILE A 123 6.28 -5.00 -0.44
CA ILE A 123 4.98 -4.44 -0.08
C ILE A 123 3.86 -5.07 -0.93
N GLY A 124 2.78 -5.47 -0.28
CA GLY A 124 1.58 -5.97 -0.91
C GLY A 124 0.66 -4.82 -1.30
N ILE A 125 0.55 -4.50 -2.60
CA ILE A 125 -0.34 -3.45 -3.13
C ILE A 125 -1.02 -3.93 -4.42
N ASP A 126 -2.34 -3.82 -4.47
CA ASP A 126 -3.13 -4.08 -5.68
C ASP A 126 -3.44 -2.80 -6.46
N GLU A 127 -3.45 -1.64 -5.79
CA GLU A 127 -3.77 -0.36 -6.41
C GLU A 127 -2.67 0.05 -7.41
N ARG A 128 -3.10 0.36 -8.63
CA ARG A 128 -2.20 0.54 -9.78
C ARG A 128 -1.35 1.80 -9.67
N THR A 129 -1.91 2.89 -9.16
CA THR A 129 -1.26 4.20 -9.09
C THR A 129 -0.09 4.18 -8.11
N THR A 130 -0.31 3.70 -6.90
CA THR A 130 0.68 3.47 -5.84
C THR A 130 1.74 2.48 -6.29
N ARG A 131 1.34 1.40 -6.97
CA ARG A 131 2.31 0.47 -7.57
C ARG A 131 3.17 1.15 -8.63
N HIS A 132 2.59 1.94 -9.53
CA HIS A 132 3.38 2.70 -10.51
C HIS A 132 4.23 3.78 -9.85
N LEU A 133 3.80 4.38 -8.75
CA LEU A 133 4.58 5.34 -7.99
C LEU A 133 5.86 4.70 -7.43
N ILE A 134 5.80 3.44 -7.05
CA ILE A 134 6.96 2.68 -6.54
C ILE A 134 7.83 2.16 -7.71
N GLU A 135 7.21 1.55 -8.71
CA GLU A 135 7.93 0.82 -9.76
C GLU A 135 8.39 1.72 -10.92
N LYS A 136 7.47 2.53 -11.48
CA LYS A 136 7.63 3.27 -12.75
C LYS A 136 6.70 4.50 -12.80
N PRO A 137 7.03 5.61 -12.10
CA PRO A 137 6.14 6.76 -11.94
C PRO A 137 5.73 7.42 -13.26
N GLU A 138 6.58 7.35 -14.28
CA GLU A 138 6.31 7.88 -15.61
C GLU A 138 5.04 7.27 -16.26
N LYS A 139 4.67 6.05 -15.86
CA LYS A 139 3.45 5.39 -16.34
C LYS A 139 2.17 6.05 -15.81
N ILE A 140 2.24 6.73 -14.66
CA ILE A 140 1.11 7.46 -14.11
C ILE A 140 0.74 8.61 -15.05
N ALA A 141 1.72 9.42 -15.44
CA ALA A 141 1.52 10.52 -16.39
C ALA A 141 0.97 10.00 -17.73
N GLN A 142 1.58 8.96 -18.31
CA GLN A 142 1.09 8.36 -19.55
C GLN A 142 -0.38 7.93 -19.45
N HIS A 143 -0.76 7.30 -18.34
CA HIS A 143 -2.13 6.87 -18.12
C HIS A 143 -3.10 8.05 -17.98
N MET A 144 -2.70 9.10 -17.25
CA MET A 144 -3.48 10.33 -17.11
C MET A 144 -3.67 11.02 -18.47
N GLU A 145 -2.62 11.18 -19.26
CA GLU A 145 -2.69 11.81 -20.58
C GLU A 145 -3.66 11.07 -21.51
N MET A 146 -3.61 9.74 -21.51
CA MET A 146 -4.53 8.91 -22.31
C MET A 146 -5.99 9.04 -21.86
N THR A 147 -6.23 9.18 -20.56
CA THR A 147 -7.58 9.20 -19.99
C THR A 147 -8.23 10.58 -20.07
N MET A 148 -7.44 11.64 -19.86
CA MET A 148 -7.92 13.02 -19.80
C MET A 148 -7.76 13.77 -21.12
N HIS A 149 -7.04 13.20 -22.10
CA HIS A 149 -6.71 13.84 -23.37
C HIS A 149 -5.99 15.19 -23.21
N GLN A 150 -5.23 15.34 -22.12
CA GLN A 150 -4.48 16.54 -21.78
C GLN A 150 -3.01 16.19 -21.53
N LYS A 151 -2.12 17.18 -21.64
CA LYS A 151 -0.71 16.99 -21.31
C LYS A 151 -0.48 17.07 -19.81
N VAL A 152 0.35 16.17 -19.30
CA VAL A 152 0.71 16.11 -17.88
C VAL A 152 2.14 16.61 -17.72
N PHE A 153 2.31 17.65 -16.90
CA PHE A 153 3.63 18.09 -16.49
C PHE A 153 4.13 17.20 -15.34
N ILE A 154 5.36 16.70 -15.45
CA ILE A 154 6.00 15.84 -14.44
C ILE A 154 7.07 16.63 -13.71
N ASN A 155 6.94 16.72 -12.39
CA ASN A 155 7.97 17.25 -11.52
C ASN A 155 9.03 16.16 -11.22
N TRP A 156 10.03 16.06 -12.09
CA TRP A 156 11.11 15.07 -11.96
C TRP A 156 11.92 15.17 -10.67
N LYS A 157 12.02 16.37 -10.08
CA LYS A 157 12.69 16.55 -8.79
C LYS A 157 11.98 15.77 -7.67
N ASN A 158 10.65 15.84 -7.64
CA ASN A 158 9.85 15.12 -6.65
C ASN A 158 9.89 13.61 -6.91
N ILE A 159 9.82 13.20 -8.18
CA ILE A 159 9.95 11.79 -8.56
C ILE A 159 11.29 11.20 -8.13
N GLU A 160 12.40 11.91 -8.35
CA GLU A 160 13.72 11.42 -7.97
C GLU A 160 13.89 11.35 -6.45
N THR A 161 13.36 12.34 -5.73
CA THR A 161 13.33 12.32 -4.26
C THR A 161 12.54 11.10 -3.74
N LEU A 162 11.38 10.82 -4.33
CA LEU A 162 10.56 9.66 -3.98
C LEU A 162 11.29 8.34 -4.24
N LYS A 163 11.95 8.22 -5.40
CA LYS A 163 12.76 7.02 -5.73
C LYS A 163 13.88 6.80 -4.71
N GLN A 164 14.55 7.86 -4.27
CA GLN A 164 15.58 7.78 -3.25
C GLN A 164 15.02 7.37 -1.89
N MET A 165 13.85 7.87 -1.50
CA MET A 165 13.18 7.50 -0.25
C MET A 165 12.68 6.05 -0.25
N ILE A 166 12.06 5.61 -1.35
CA ILE A 166 11.47 4.27 -1.50
C ILE A 166 12.56 3.20 -1.70
N GLY A 167 13.65 3.55 -2.38
CA GLY A 167 14.74 2.62 -2.66
C GLY A 167 14.32 1.47 -3.58
N GLN A 168 14.70 0.24 -3.21
CA GLN A 168 14.47 -0.98 -4.01
C GLN A 168 13.28 -1.81 -3.52
N LEU A 169 12.28 -1.16 -2.92
CA LEU A 169 11.10 -1.84 -2.40
C LEU A 169 10.37 -2.59 -3.52
N LYS A 170 10.21 -3.91 -3.34
CA LYS A 170 9.50 -4.75 -4.31
C LYS A 170 8.00 -4.69 -4.06
N VAL A 171 7.21 -4.57 -5.11
CA VAL A 171 5.75 -4.68 -5.01
C VAL A 171 5.33 -6.11 -5.33
N VAL A 172 4.38 -6.63 -4.56
CA VAL A 172 3.71 -7.92 -4.80
C VAL A 172 2.21 -7.69 -4.80
N ARG A 173 1.51 -8.27 -5.78
CA ARG A 173 0.04 -8.18 -5.90
C ARG A 173 -0.61 -9.40 -5.28
N SER A 174 -1.90 -9.31 -4.94
CA SER A 174 -2.66 -10.45 -4.40
C SER A 174 -2.59 -11.68 -5.30
N VAL A 175 -2.63 -11.48 -6.63
CA VAL A 175 -2.53 -12.56 -7.62
C VAL A 175 -1.16 -13.24 -7.67
N GLU A 176 -0.11 -12.61 -7.13
CA GLU A 176 1.25 -13.16 -7.08
C GLU A 176 1.54 -13.90 -5.76
N LEU A 177 0.59 -13.86 -4.80
CA LEU A 177 0.70 -14.55 -3.52
C LEU A 177 0.21 -16.01 -3.58
N ILE A 178 -0.47 -16.40 -4.66
CA ILE A 178 -1.16 -17.67 -4.84
C ILE A 178 -0.27 -18.67 -5.60
#